data_AF-A0A7Y0SEJ5-F1
#
_entry.id   AF-A0A7Y0SEJ5-F1
#
_cell.length_a   1.000
_cell.length_b   1.000
_cell.length_c   1.000
_cell.angle_alpha   90.00
_cell.angle_beta   90.00
_cell.angle_gamma   90.00
#
_symmetry.space_group_name_H-M   'P 1'
#
loop_
_entity.id
_entity.type
_entity.pdbx_description
1 polymer ?
#
loop_
_entity_poly.entity_id
_entity_poly.type
_entity_poly.pdbx_seq_one_letter_code
_entity_poly.pdbx_strand_id
1 'polypeptide(L)' 'QAIAAIQKLATGKFHVETAKLHLFDGLKLQWQTMAISKDKQCQVCAQI' A
#
# COMPACT_ATOMS: atom_id res chain seq x y z
N GLN A 1 -2.70 -0.53 4.42
CA GLN A 1 -2.33 -1.81 3.75
C GLN A 1 -3.32 -2.93 4.07
N ALA A 2 -3.75 -3.12 5.33
CA ALA A 2 -4.76 -4.14 5.69
C ALA A 2 -6.05 -4.08 4.83
N ILE A 3 -6.58 -2.89 4.55
CA ILE A 3 -7.83 -2.75 3.77
C ILE A 3 -7.69 -3.20 2.31
N ALA A 4 -6.54 -2.97 1.68
CA ALA A 4 -6.29 -3.37 0.30
C ALA A 4 -6.23 -4.90 0.16
N ALA A 5 -5.62 -5.57 1.15
CA ALA A 5 -5.59 -7.03 1.23
C ALA A 5 -6.99 -7.60 1.44
N ILE A 6 -7.79 -7.03 2.35
CA ILE A 6 -9.18 -7.43 2.59
C ILE A 6 -10.01 -7.29 1.31
N GLN A 7 -9.89 -6.18 0.59
CA GLN A 7 -10.57 -5.98 -0.70
C GLN A 7 -10.19 -7.06 -1.71
N LYS A 8 -8.88 -7.32 -1.89
CA LYS A 8 -8.42 -8.33 -2.85
C LYS A 8 -8.93 -9.72 -2.50
N LEU A 9 -8.95 -10.08 -1.22
CA LEU A 9 -9.46 -11.36 -0.73
C LEU A 9 -10.99 -11.48 -0.89
N ALA A 10 -11.74 -10.43 -0.56
CA ALA A 10 -13.20 -10.45 -0.56
C ALA A 10 -13.81 -10.27 -1.97
N THR A 11 -13.17 -9.48 -2.84
CA THR A 11 -13.76 -9.06 -4.12
C THR A 11 -12.90 -9.40 -5.34
N GLY A 12 -11.76 -10.06 -5.15
CA GLY A 12 -10.84 -10.42 -6.23
C GLY A 12 -10.08 -9.24 -6.86
N LYS A 13 -10.30 -8.00 -6.41
CA LYS A 13 -9.69 -6.79 -6.97
C LYS A 13 -9.34 -5.76 -5.91
N PHE A 14 -8.32 -4.95 -6.18
CA PHE A 14 -8.02 -3.78 -5.37
C PHE A 14 -8.96 -2.65 -5.77
N HIS A 15 -9.57 -2.01 -4.77
CA HIS A 15 -10.40 -0.81 -4.99
C HIS A 15 -9.68 0.47 -4.56
N VAL A 16 -8.49 0.33 -3.96
CA VAL A 16 -7.57 1.42 -3.65
C VAL A 16 -6.36 1.34 -4.57
N GLU A 17 -5.76 2.48 -4.89
CA GLU A 17 -4.52 2.51 -5.65
C GLU A 17 -3.42 1.71 -4.95
N THR A 18 -2.81 0.78 -5.68
CA THR A 18 -1.70 -0.03 -5.19
C THR A 18 -0.40 0.78 -5.13
N ALA A 19 0.62 0.26 -4.43
CA ALA A 19 1.91 0.92 -4.25
C ALA A 19 1.84 2.32 -3.59
N LYS A 20 0.76 2.58 -2.84
CA LYS A 20 0.63 3.75 -1.98
C LYS A 20 0.54 3.34 -0.51
N LEU A 21 1.26 4.05 0.35
CA LEU A 21 1.15 3.93 1.80
C LEU A 21 0.26 5.07 2.30
N HIS A 22 -0.88 4.71 2.88
CA HIS A 22 -1.74 5.66 3.58
C HIS A 22 -1.37 5.65 5.06
N LEU A 23 -0.85 6.77 5.55
CA LEU A 23 -0.50 7.00 6.96
C LEU A 23 -1.53 7.95 7.56
N PHE A 24 -2.06 7.60 8.72
CA PHE A 24 -2.88 8.50 9.52
C PHE A 24 -2.07 9.05 10.68
N ASP A 25 -1.94 10.37 10.75
CA ASP A 25 -1.36 11.09 11.88
C ASP A 25 -2.48 11.42 12.87
N GLY A 26 -2.53 10.69 13.98
CA GLY A 26 -3.54 10.87 15.02
C GLY A 26 -3.38 12.14 15.85
N LEU A 27 -2.21 12.79 15.84
CA LEU A 27 -1.99 14.06 16.54
C LEU A 27 -2.53 15.24 15.72
N LYS A 28 -2.32 15.19 14.39
CA LYS A 28 -2.83 16.21 13.47
C LYS A 28 -4.21 15.90 12.91
N LEU A 29 -4.72 14.68 13.15
CA LEU A 29 -5.96 14.14 12.58
C LEU A 29 -5.96 14.20 11.04
N GLN A 30 -4.83 13.92 10.42
CA GLN A 30 -4.61 14.08 8.99
C GLN A 30 -4.13 12.79 8.32
N TRP A 31 -4.59 12.58 7.09
CA TRP A 31 -4.09 11.51 6.22
C TRP A 31 -2.95 12.02 5.34
N GLN A 32 -1.92 11.20 5.21
CA GLN A 32 -0.81 11.40 4.29
C GLN A 32 -0.69 10.17 3.40
N THR A 33 -0.35 10.39 2.13
CA THR A 33 -0.14 9.31 1.17
C THR A 33 1.28 9.39 0.61
N MET A 34 1.99 8.27 0.67
CA MET A 34 3.36 8.15 0.16
C MET A 34 3.39 7.13 -0.97
N ALA A 35 4.14 7.41 -2.03
CA ALA A 35 4.40 6.44 -3.07
C ALA A 35 5.45 5.42 -2.58
N ILE A 36 5.22 4.14 -2.86
CA ILE A 36 6.18 3.06 -2.62
C ILE A 36 6.77 2.68 -3.97
N SER A 37 8.08 2.80 -4.10
CA SER A 37 8.84 2.25 -5.24
C SER A 37 9.37 0.86 -4.89
N LYS A 38 9.48 -0.02 -5.89
CA LYS A 38 10.21 -1.28 -5.73
C LYS A 38 11.70 -0.96 -5.51
N ASP A 39 12.30 -1.60 -4.53
CA ASP A 39 13.74 -1.55 -4.34
C ASP A 39 14.42 -2.51 -5.34
N LYS A 40 15.40 -1.99 -6.07
CA LYS A 40 16.19 -2.72 -7.07
C LYS A 40 17.06 -3.82 -6.45
N GLN A 41 17.35 -3.75 -5.16
CA GLN A 41 18.16 -4.75 -4.45
C GLN A 41 17.31 -5.75 -3.65
N CYS A 42 15.98 -5.63 -3.70
CA CYS A 42 15.08 -6.49 -2.94
C CYS A 42 15.16 -7.95 -3.40
N GLN A 43 15.58 -8.84 -2.50
CA GLN A 43 15.68 -10.28 -2.78
C GLN A 43 14.33 -10.97 -3.07
N VAL A 44 13.21 -10.29 -2.83
CA VAL A 44 11.85 -10.83 -3.02
C VAL A 44 11.23 -10.32 -4.32
N CYS A 45 11.32 -9.03 -4.62
CA CYS A 45 10.55 -8.40 -5.69
C CYS A 45 11.37 -7.64 -6.75
N ALA A 46 12.71 -7.67 -6.68
CA ALA A 46 13.57 -6.99 -7.65
C ALA A 46 13.62 -7.65 -9.03
N GLN A 47 13.33 -8.95 -9.14
CA GLN A 47 13.43 -9.74 -10.38
C GLN A 47 12.08 -10.12 -11.02
N ILE A 48 11.00 -9.43 -10.67
CA ILE A 48 9.65 -9.68 -11.25
C ILE A 48 9.34 -8.64 -12.33
#